data_AF-Q0RZC5-F1
#
_entry.id   AF-Q0RZC5-F1
#
_cell.length_a   1.000
_cell.length_b   1.000
_cell.length_c   1.000
_cell.angle_alpha   90.00
_cell.angle_beta   90.00
_cell.angle_gamma   90.00
#
_symmetry.space_group_name_H-M   'P 1'
#
loop_
_entity.id
_entity.type
_entity.pdbx_description
1 polymer ?
#
loop_
_entity_poly.entity_id
_entity_poly.type
_entity_poly.pdbx_seq_one_letter_code
_entity_poly.pdbx_strand_id
1 'polypeptide(L)'
;MSPRVAPGAAAAAGSDRQIWPCTDDRRVGARTGPCEQVRAFASGGVPQWARRRRGPRATAPVVPVWALLAAALSPVILVVTATAARWMQPPGYSPLGQTLSTLAAHGHGHAVMTAGFLAVACCYVVTAVGLRVLRMPARITLALAGLCGFVLTVFPPAPRAVPVHVAATAVGALLIAVWPILVISREPDAAAACRAPVAIAAAAVLLGLLGWLAGAAIDGWSLLGLAERVCVFAQPVWPLAVAITSRASSPHPGSAEE
;
A
#
# COMPACT_ATOMS: atom_id res chain seq x y z
N MET A 1 44.21 24.40 -58.21
CA MET A 1 43.26 25.50 -58.50
C MET A 1 43.18 25.64 -60.01
N SER A 2 42.00 25.35 -60.58
CA SER A 2 41.58 25.47 -62.00
C SER A 2 42.26 24.56 -63.04
N PRO A 3 41.64 24.34 -64.22
CA PRO A 3 40.22 24.30 -64.60
C PRO A 3 39.90 23.10 -65.55
N ARG A 4 38.63 22.91 -65.97
CA ARG A 4 38.22 22.61 -67.38
C ARG A 4 36.73 22.19 -67.43
N VAL A 5 35.88 23.03 -68.01
CA VAL A 5 35.49 23.11 -69.44
C VAL A 5 34.24 22.26 -69.71
N ALA A 6 33.19 22.97 -70.16
CA ALA A 6 31.90 22.49 -70.66
C ALA A 6 32.06 21.92 -72.10
N PRO A 7 31.04 21.86 -73.00
CA PRO A 7 29.58 21.70 -72.90
C PRO A 7 29.03 20.63 -73.89
N GLY A 8 27.70 20.48 -73.94
CA GLY A 8 26.94 20.02 -75.12
C GLY A 8 26.56 18.52 -75.12
N ALA A 9 25.43 18.06 -75.64
CA ALA A 9 24.31 18.70 -76.34
C ALA A 9 23.18 17.66 -76.50
N ALA A 10 22.01 18.14 -76.94
CA ALA A 10 21.02 17.44 -77.77
C ALA A 10 20.10 16.37 -77.15
N ALA A 11 18.95 16.89 -76.70
CA ALA A 11 17.58 16.50 -77.05
C ALA A 11 17.31 15.34 -78.05
N ALA A 12 16.40 14.47 -77.59
CA ALA A 12 15.09 14.13 -78.19
C ALA A 12 14.83 12.74 -78.83
N ALA A 13 13.66 12.22 -78.42
CA ALA A 13 12.80 11.19 -79.01
C ALA A 13 13.32 9.73 -78.94
N GLY A 14 12.59 8.72 -78.46
CA GLY A 14 11.16 8.52 -78.18
C GLY A 14 10.78 7.09 -78.62
N SER A 15 9.82 6.43 -77.94
CA SER A 15 9.17 5.11 -78.21
C SER A 15 9.40 4.08 -77.09
N ASP A 16 8.46 3.26 -76.60
CA ASP A 16 7.00 3.19 -76.55
C ASP A 16 6.65 1.96 -75.65
N ARG A 17 5.53 2.03 -74.91
CA ARG A 17 4.68 0.96 -74.36
C ARG A 17 5.17 -0.15 -73.41
N GLN A 18 4.56 -0.17 -72.21
CA GLN A 18 3.94 -1.34 -71.51
C GLN A 18 2.84 -0.76 -70.59
N ILE A 19 1.53 -0.80 -70.89
CA ILE A 19 0.49 -1.86 -70.82
C ILE A 19 0.04 -2.29 -69.38
N TRP A 20 -1.20 -1.88 -69.03
CA TRP A 20 -2.24 -2.45 -68.11
C TRP A 20 -2.26 -2.11 -66.57
N PRO A 21 -3.40 -2.32 -65.83
CA PRO A 21 -4.57 -1.43 -65.60
C PRO A 21 -4.76 -0.99 -64.12
N CYS A 22 -5.76 -0.13 -63.88
CA CYS A 22 -6.33 0.19 -62.56
C CYS A 22 -6.94 -1.02 -61.81
N THR A 23 -6.63 -1.16 -60.52
CA THR A 23 -7.50 -1.74 -59.48
C THR A 23 -7.19 -1.14 -58.11
N ASP A 24 -8.22 -1.16 -57.26
CA ASP A 24 -8.52 -0.32 -56.11
C ASP A 24 -8.01 -0.81 -54.73
N ASP A 25 -7.98 0.14 -53.80
CA ASP A 25 -8.20 0.08 -52.34
C ASP A 25 -7.22 -0.61 -51.37
N ARG A 26 -6.62 0.18 -50.46
CA ARG A 26 -6.79 0.08 -48.98
C ARG A 26 -5.98 1.14 -48.20
N ARG A 27 -6.72 2.15 -47.74
CA ARG A 27 -6.63 2.88 -46.44
C ARG A 27 -5.25 3.12 -45.81
N VAL A 28 -4.69 4.31 -46.08
CA VAL A 28 -3.83 5.03 -45.13
C VAL A 28 -4.22 6.52 -45.14
N GLY A 29 -4.60 7.03 -43.97
CA GLY A 29 -4.42 8.43 -43.60
C GLY A 29 -5.38 9.47 -44.19
N ALA A 30 -6.66 9.42 -43.83
CA ALA A 30 -7.51 10.61 -43.93
C ALA A 30 -7.05 11.64 -42.87
N ARG A 31 -6.17 12.57 -43.29
CA ARG A 31 -5.97 13.84 -42.58
C ARG A 31 -7.26 14.65 -42.75
N THR A 32 -8.14 14.60 -41.76
CA THR A 32 -9.28 15.52 -41.66
C THR A 32 -8.75 16.94 -41.59
N GLY A 33 -9.11 17.78 -42.56
CA GLY A 33 -8.64 19.15 -42.67
C GLY A 33 -9.15 20.06 -41.54
N PRO A 34 -8.55 21.25 -41.35
CA PRO A 34 -8.86 22.17 -40.25
C PRO A 34 -10.34 22.60 -40.17
N CYS A 35 -11.07 22.58 -41.29
CA CYS A 35 -12.46 23.05 -41.36
C CYS A 35 -13.47 22.10 -40.71
N GLU A 36 -13.18 20.81 -40.59
CA GLU A 36 -14.13 19.84 -40.00
C GLU A 36 -14.06 19.86 -38.46
N GLN A 37 -12.89 20.21 -37.90
CA GLN A 37 -12.68 20.39 -36.46
C GLN A 37 -13.46 21.58 -35.89
N VAL A 38 -13.61 22.67 -36.64
CA VAL A 38 -14.32 23.88 -36.18
C VAL A 38 -15.83 23.66 -36.12
N ARG A 39 -16.41 22.81 -36.99
CA ARG A 39 -17.84 22.46 -36.92
C ARG A 39 -18.16 21.53 -35.74
N ALA A 40 -17.23 20.67 -35.33
CA ALA A 40 -17.42 19.83 -34.16
C ALA A 40 -17.50 20.63 -32.85
N PHE A 41 -16.78 21.76 -32.74
CA PHE A 41 -16.84 22.66 -31.58
C PHE A 41 -18.15 23.45 -31.49
N ALA A 42 -18.75 23.80 -32.63
CA ALA A 42 -19.98 24.60 -32.69
C ALA A 42 -21.27 23.83 -32.32
N SER A 43 -21.21 22.50 -32.19
CA SER A 43 -22.40 21.66 -31.94
C SER A 43 -22.56 21.24 -30.47
N GLY A 44 -21.72 21.72 -29.54
CA GLY A 44 -21.81 21.35 -28.12
C GLY A 44 -21.61 19.86 -27.82
N GLY A 45 -21.22 19.07 -28.81
CA GLY A 45 -21.05 17.63 -28.69
C GLY A 45 -19.72 17.26 -28.06
N VAL A 46 -19.75 16.73 -26.83
CA VAL A 46 -18.56 16.18 -26.17
C VAL A 46 -17.91 15.13 -27.10
N PRO A 47 -16.62 15.30 -27.50
CA PRO A 47 -15.98 14.45 -28.48
C PRO A 47 -16.01 12.97 -28.08
N GLN A 48 -16.26 12.08 -29.03
CA GLN A 48 -16.38 10.63 -28.77
C GLN A 48 -15.09 10.00 -28.22
N TRP A 49 -13.93 10.60 -28.49
CA TRP A 49 -12.65 10.18 -27.89
C TRP A 49 -12.57 10.52 -26.40
N ALA A 50 -13.28 11.55 -25.93
CA ALA A 50 -13.43 11.85 -24.50
C ALA A 50 -14.35 10.84 -23.78
N ARG A 51 -15.14 10.05 -24.53
CA ARG A 51 -15.97 8.94 -24.00
C ARG A 51 -15.26 7.58 -24.02
N ARG A 52 -13.95 7.52 -24.32
CA ARG A 52 -13.19 6.26 -24.26
C ARG A 52 -12.26 6.25 -23.04
N ARG A 53 -12.74 5.60 -21.96
CA ARG A 53 -11.98 4.69 -21.06
C ARG A 53 -12.85 4.24 -19.89
N ARG A 54 -13.97 3.59 -20.16
CA ARG A 54 -14.50 2.58 -19.23
C ARG A 54 -14.66 1.29 -20.03
N GLY A 55 -13.53 0.62 -20.26
CA GLY A 55 -13.58 -0.81 -20.59
C GLY A 55 -14.27 -1.56 -19.45
N PRO A 56 -14.73 -2.81 -19.66
CA PRO A 56 -15.33 -3.61 -18.60
C PRO A 56 -14.41 -3.55 -17.39
N ARG A 57 -14.92 -3.00 -16.27
CA ARG A 57 -14.20 -2.94 -15.00
C ARG A 57 -13.84 -4.39 -14.68
N ALA A 58 -12.58 -4.77 -14.86
CA ALA A 58 -12.08 -5.99 -14.25
C ALA A 58 -12.52 -5.93 -12.79
N THR A 59 -13.35 -6.89 -12.36
CA THR A 59 -13.93 -6.89 -11.01
C THR A 59 -12.79 -6.73 -10.02
N ALA A 60 -12.76 -5.60 -9.31
CA ALA A 60 -11.69 -5.32 -8.36
C ALA A 60 -11.59 -6.49 -7.37
N PRO A 61 -10.38 -6.96 -7.03
CA PRO A 61 -10.23 -8.05 -6.07
C PRO A 61 -10.90 -7.69 -4.75
N VAL A 62 -11.93 -8.44 -4.38
CA VAL A 62 -12.62 -8.29 -3.08
C VAL A 62 -11.67 -8.73 -1.97
N VAL A 63 -11.68 -8.02 -0.85
CA VAL A 63 -10.93 -8.45 0.36
C VAL A 63 -11.55 -9.76 0.87
N PRO A 64 -10.81 -10.87 0.90
CA PRO A 64 -11.36 -12.14 1.33
C PRO A 64 -11.58 -12.15 2.85
N VAL A 65 -12.57 -12.92 3.32
CA VAL A 65 -13.00 -12.95 4.74
C VAL A 65 -11.85 -13.33 5.67
N TRP A 66 -11.00 -14.28 5.28
CA TRP A 66 -9.86 -14.69 6.09
C TRP A 66 -8.84 -13.55 6.31
N ALA A 67 -8.69 -12.62 5.35
CA ALA A 67 -7.79 -11.49 5.49
C ALA A 67 -8.37 -10.44 6.44
N LEU A 68 -9.69 -10.23 6.39
CA LEU A 68 -10.39 -9.39 7.34
C LEU A 68 -10.30 -9.95 8.76
N LEU A 69 -10.50 -11.25 8.93
CA LEU A 69 -10.37 -11.92 10.23
C LEU A 69 -8.95 -11.80 10.77
N ALA A 70 -7.91 -12.02 9.94
CA ALA A 70 -6.52 -11.83 10.35
C ALA A 70 -6.24 -10.38 10.81
N ALA A 71 -6.73 -9.39 10.05
CA ALA A 71 -6.57 -7.99 10.42
C ALA A 71 -7.29 -7.63 11.73
N ALA A 72 -8.49 -8.19 11.95
CA ALA A 72 -9.28 -7.98 13.16
C ALA A 72 -8.72 -8.70 14.38
N LEU A 73 -8.11 -9.87 14.17
CA LEU A 73 -7.55 -10.69 15.23
C LEU A 73 -6.28 -10.06 15.83
N SER A 74 -5.50 -9.33 15.03
CA SER A 74 -4.26 -8.66 15.48
C SER A 74 -4.43 -7.77 16.73
N PRO A 75 -5.32 -6.75 16.75
CA PRO A 75 -5.52 -5.94 17.95
C PRO A 75 -6.14 -6.73 19.12
N VAL A 76 -7.00 -7.72 18.83
CA VAL A 76 -7.65 -8.55 19.86
C VAL A 76 -6.62 -9.43 20.57
N ILE A 77 -5.74 -10.10 19.82
CA ILE A 77 -4.65 -10.90 20.39
C ILE A 77 -3.80 -10.04 21.31
N LEU A 78 -3.37 -8.86 20.86
CA LEU A 78 -2.53 -7.98 21.69
C LEU A 78 -3.21 -7.65 23.02
N VAL A 79 -4.50 -7.33 23.02
CA VAL A 79 -5.23 -6.97 24.25
C VAL A 79 -5.33 -8.18 25.18
N VAL A 80 -5.70 -9.34 24.63
CA VAL A 80 -5.87 -10.58 25.39
C VAL A 80 -4.54 -11.03 25.99
N THR A 81 -3.47 -11.11 25.20
CA THR A 81 -2.17 -11.60 25.67
C THR A 81 -1.50 -10.61 26.62
N ALA A 82 -1.59 -9.30 26.38
CA ALA A 82 -1.07 -8.30 27.30
C ALA A 82 -1.80 -8.33 28.65
N THR A 83 -3.11 -8.51 28.63
CA THR A 83 -3.91 -8.63 29.85
C THR A 83 -3.57 -9.92 30.59
N ALA A 84 -3.61 -11.07 29.93
CA ALA A 84 -3.28 -12.36 30.52
C ALA A 84 -1.85 -12.39 31.09
N ALA A 85 -0.87 -11.92 30.34
CA ALA A 85 0.52 -11.86 30.79
C ALA A 85 0.69 -10.94 32.01
N ARG A 86 -0.06 -9.82 32.09
CA ARG A 86 -0.07 -8.95 33.27
C ARG A 86 -0.64 -9.65 34.50
N TRP A 87 -1.74 -10.41 34.37
CA TRP A 87 -2.34 -11.15 35.48
C TRP A 87 -1.39 -12.20 36.08
N MET A 88 -0.42 -12.68 35.31
CA MET A 88 0.57 -13.66 35.75
C MET A 88 1.79 -13.02 36.46
N GLN A 89 1.95 -11.70 36.42
CA GLN A 89 3.10 -11.03 37.03
C GLN A 89 2.92 -10.83 38.55
N PRO A 90 4.02 -10.86 39.33
CA PRO A 90 3.97 -10.58 40.76
C PRO A 90 3.58 -9.10 41.05
N PRO A 91 3.18 -8.77 42.29
CA PRO A 91 2.61 -7.46 42.67
C PRO A 91 3.49 -6.21 42.44
N GLY A 92 4.71 -6.32 41.90
CA GLY A 92 5.61 -5.20 41.60
C GLY A 92 5.58 -4.70 40.16
N TYR A 93 4.79 -5.32 39.26
CA TYR A 93 4.70 -4.90 37.86
C TYR A 93 3.90 -3.59 37.71
N SER A 94 4.52 -2.54 37.16
CA SER A 94 3.86 -1.27 36.85
C SER A 94 3.65 -1.12 35.35
N PRO A 95 2.41 -1.17 34.83
CA PRO A 95 2.13 -1.00 33.40
C PRO A 95 2.49 0.37 32.83
N LEU A 96 2.64 1.40 33.69
CA LEU A 96 2.98 2.74 33.25
C LEU A 96 4.48 2.86 32.96
N GLY A 97 5.33 2.27 33.80
CA GLY A 97 6.79 2.33 33.65
C GLY A 97 7.39 1.15 32.89
N GLN A 98 6.78 -0.04 32.98
CA GLN A 98 7.34 -1.27 32.39
C GLN A 98 6.63 -1.64 31.09
N THR A 99 7.45 -1.92 30.08
CA THR A 99 7.02 -2.22 28.71
C THR A 99 6.40 -3.61 28.58
N LEU A 100 5.56 -3.77 27.56
CA LEU A 100 5.16 -5.04 26.97
C LEU A 100 6.38 -5.84 26.49
N SER A 101 7.41 -5.17 25.96
CA SER A 101 8.67 -5.83 25.61
C SER A 101 9.36 -6.42 26.85
N THR A 102 9.36 -5.72 27.98
CA THR A 102 9.84 -6.27 29.27
C THR A 102 9.00 -7.46 29.72
N LEU A 103 7.68 -7.37 29.52
CA LEU A 103 6.74 -8.44 29.86
C LEU A 103 6.99 -9.71 29.03
N ALA A 104 7.43 -9.57 27.77
CA ALA A 104 7.81 -10.67 26.88
C ALA A 104 9.23 -11.22 27.15
N ALA A 105 10.07 -10.48 27.89
CA ALA A 105 11.44 -10.87 28.16
C ALA A 105 11.58 -11.82 29.36
N HIS A 106 10.83 -11.58 30.44
CA HIS A 106 11.04 -12.27 31.73
C HIS A 106 9.74 -12.47 32.52
N GLY A 107 9.78 -13.37 33.51
CA GLY A 107 8.67 -13.64 34.45
C GLY A 107 7.66 -14.66 33.93
N HIS A 108 6.61 -14.91 34.71
CA HIS A 108 5.65 -15.99 34.42
C HIS A 108 4.77 -15.72 33.19
N GLY A 109 4.55 -14.45 32.82
CA GLY A 109 3.76 -14.06 31.65
C GLY A 109 4.51 -14.00 30.32
N HIS A 110 5.83 -14.25 30.30
CA HIS A 110 6.66 -13.98 29.12
C HIS A 110 6.25 -14.82 27.91
N ALA A 111 6.03 -16.13 28.09
CA ALA A 111 5.65 -17.03 27.01
C ALA A 111 4.32 -16.62 26.37
N VAL A 112 3.34 -16.18 27.18
CA VAL A 112 2.03 -15.72 26.71
C VAL A 112 2.18 -14.45 25.88
N MET A 113 2.99 -13.49 26.34
CA MET A 113 3.20 -12.24 25.60
C MET A 113 3.96 -12.47 24.29
N THR A 114 5.02 -13.28 24.31
CA THR A 114 5.80 -13.64 23.12
C THR A 114 4.96 -14.40 22.09
N ALA A 115 4.11 -15.33 22.54
CA ALA A 115 3.14 -15.99 21.67
C ALA A 115 2.13 -15.00 21.05
N GLY A 116 1.69 -14.00 21.81
CA GLY A 116 0.85 -12.90 21.31
C GLY A 116 1.54 -12.11 20.19
N PHE A 117 2.78 -11.67 20.41
CA PHE A 117 3.56 -10.99 19.38
C PHE A 117 3.79 -11.85 18.13
N LEU A 118 4.07 -13.14 18.31
CA LEU A 118 4.22 -14.09 17.20
C LEU A 118 2.93 -14.19 16.38
N ALA A 119 1.79 -14.35 17.05
CA ALA A 119 0.51 -14.48 16.38
C ALA A 119 0.11 -13.18 15.65
N VAL A 120 0.43 -12.01 16.21
CA VAL A 120 0.24 -10.69 15.57
C VAL A 120 1.11 -10.55 14.32
N ALA A 121 2.38 -10.97 14.39
CA ALA A 121 3.28 -10.98 13.24
C ALA A 121 2.73 -11.85 12.10
N CYS A 122 2.24 -13.05 12.41
CA CYS A 122 1.53 -13.91 11.47
C CYS A 122 0.30 -13.19 10.87
N CYS A 123 -0.50 -12.52 11.71
CA CYS A 123 -1.68 -11.78 11.24
C CYS A 123 -1.31 -10.69 10.22
N TYR A 124 -0.20 -9.98 10.40
CA TYR A 124 0.27 -9.00 9.43
C TYR A 124 0.66 -9.63 8.09
N VAL A 125 1.38 -10.74 8.10
CA VAL A 125 1.75 -11.46 6.86
C VAL A 125 0.50 -11.96 6.13
N VAL A 126 -0.43 -12.59 6.85
CA VAL A 126 -1.70 -13.07 6.29
C VAL A 126 -2.49 -11.89 5.71
N THR A 127 -2.64 -10.80 6.46
CA THR A 127 -3.32 -9.59 5.99
C THR A 127 -2.68 -9.03 4.71
N ALA A 128 -1.35 -9.00 4.62
CA ALA A 128 -0.62 -8.54 3.44
C ALA A 128 -0.87 -9.42 2.19
N VAL A 129 -1.00 -10.74 2.36
CA VAL A 129 -1.34 -11.67 1.28
C VAL A 129 -2.78 -11.45 0.80
N GLY A 130 -3.70 -11.12 1.72
CA GLY A 130 -5.12 -10.99 1.45
C GLY A 130 -5.55 -9.65 0.88
N LEU A 131 -4.84 -8.56 1.19
CA LEU A 131 -5.13 -7.22 0.68
C LEU A 131 -4.63 -7.01 -0.77
N ARG A 132 -5.05 -7.89 -1.69
CA ARG A 132 -4.67 -7.83 -3.12
C ARG A 132 -5.24 -6.62 -3.87
N VAL A 133 -6.25 -5.96 -3.29
CA VAL A 133 -6.77 -4.67 -3.75
C VAL A 133 -5.74 -3.54 -3.63
N LEU A 134 -4.74 -3.70 -2.76
CA LEU A 134 -3.68 -2.72 -2.57
C LEU A 134 -2.50 -2.96 -3.53
N ARG A 135 -1.79 -1.87 -3.82
CA ARG A 135 -0.54 -1.92 -4.59
C ARG A 135 0.54 -2.76 -3.89
N MET A 136 1.41 -3.37 -4.69
CA MET A 136 2.52 -4.22 -4.20
C MET A 136 3.37 -3.57 -3.10
N PRO A 137 3.79 -2.29 -3.18
CA PRO A 137 4.59 -1.66 -2.12
C PRO A 137 3.92 -1.71 -0.75
N ALA A 138 2.61 -1.42 -0.67
CA ALA A 138 1.88 -1.49 0.59
C ALA A 138 1.88 -2.92 1.16
N ARG A 139 1.64 -3.92 0.30
CA ARG A 139 1.62 -5.33 0.73
C ARG A 139 3.00 -5.78 1.23
N ILE A 140 4.07 -5.43 0.50
CA ILE A 140 5.44 -5.76 0.89
C ILE A 140 5.79 -5.10 2.23
N THR A 141 5.49 -3.82 2.41
CA THR A 141 5.77 -3.11 3.67
C THR A 141 5.05 -3.74 4.86
N LEU A 142 3.78 -4.15 4.71
CA LEU A 142 3.04 -4.82 5.79
C LEU A 142 3.62 -6.21 6.10
N ALA A 143 4.01 -6.97 5.07
CA ALA A 143 4.68 -8.24 5.26
C ALA A 143 6.03 -8.06 5.98
N LEU A 144 6.84 -7.09 5.55
CA LEU A 144 8.12 -6.76 6.19
C LEU A 144 7.95 -6.36 7.66
N ALA A 145 6.90 -5.60 8.00
CA ALA A 145 6.59 -5.29 9.38
C ALA A 145 6.26 -6.56 10.21
N GLY A 146 5.50 -7.51 9.65
CA GLY A 146 5.29 -8.83 10.25
C GLY A 146 6.59 -9.60 10.43
N LEU A 147 7.49 -9.55 9.43
CA LEU A 147 8.82 -10.18 9.51
C LEU A 147 9.68 -9.58 10.63
N CYS A 148 9.68 -8.27 10.82
CA CYS A 148 10.30 -7.63 11.98
C CYS A 148 9.72 -8.17 13.30
N GLY A 149 8.41 -8.40 13.36
CA GLY A 149 7.75 -9.04 14.50
C GLY A 149 8.28 -10.46 14.81
N PHE A 150 8.55 -11.28 13.78
CA PHE A 150 9.19 -12.58 13.98
C PHE A 150 10.58 -12.45 14.61
N VAL A 151 11.38 -11.46 14.19
CA VAL A 151 12.70 -11.20 14.79
C VAL A 151 12.57 -10.92 16.29
N LEU A 152 11.53 -10.20 16.75
CA LEU A 152 11.31 -9.95 18.18
C LEU A 152 11.07 -11.22 18.98
N THR A 153 10.45 -12.23 18.37
CA THR A 153 10.16 -13.51 19.04
C THR A 153 11.39 -14.41 19.14
N VAL A 154 12.31 -14.32 18.17
CA VAL A 154 13.57 -15.07 18.15
C VAL A 154 14.62 -14.42 19.05
N PHE A 155 14.61 -13.09 19.11
CA PHE A 155 15.55 -12.28 19.90
C PHE A 155 14.80 -11.54 21.00
N PRO A 156 14.42 -12.22 22.10
CA PRO A 156 13.85 -11.56 23.27
C PRO A 156 14.87 -10.57 23.87
N PRO A 157 14.41 -9.56 24.65
CA PRO A 157 15.29 -8.58 25.31
C PRO A 157 16.20 -9.20 26.39
N ALA A 158 17.21 -9.95 25.97
CA ALA A 158 18.31 -10.43 26.79
C ALA A 158 19.53 -9.53 26.58
N PRO A 159 20.45 -9.37 27.56
CA PRO A 159 21.52 -8.37 27.52
C PRO A 159 22.37 -8.34 26.23
N ARG A 160 22.54 -9.49 25.56
CA ARG A 160 23.31 -9.60 24.30
C ARG A 160 22.48 -9.34 23.03
N ALA A 161 21.15 -9.38 23.12
CA ALA A 161 20.22 -9.25 21.99
C ALA A 161 19.45 -7.93 21.96
N VAL A 162 19.60 -7.07 22.99
CA VAL A 162 18.93 -5.76 23.10
C VAL A 162 19.08 -4.91 21.83
N PRO A 163 20.27 -4.76 21.20
CA PRO A 163 20.39 -3.92 20.01
C PRO A 163 19.58 -4.42 18.82
N VAL A 164 19.56 -5.75 18.60
CA VAL A 164 18.80 -6.38 17.50
C VAL A 164 17.30 -6.26 17.77
N HIS A 165 16.88 -6.50 19.02
CA HIS A 165 15.49 -6.34 19.43
C HIS A 165 15.00 -4.90 19.21
N VAL A 166 15.76 -3.91 19.69
CA VAL A 166 15.43 -2.48 19.54
C VAL A 166 15.39 -2.08 18.06
N ALA A 167 16.37 -2.51 17.26
CA ALA A 167 16.39 -2.21 15.83
C ALA A 167 15.20 -2.83 15.10
N ALA A 168 14.87 -4.10 15.37
CA ALA A 168 13.72 -4.77 14.77
C ALA A 168 12.39 -4.11 15.19
N THR A 169 12.25 -3.72 16.46
CA THR A 169 11.07 -2.99 16.96
C THR A 169 10.94 -1.64 16.26
N ALA A 170 12.01 -0.86 16.18
CA ALA A 170 12.00 0.45 15.54
C ALA A 170 11.66 0.37 14.05
N VAL A 171 12.30 -0.55 13.31
CA VAL A 171 12.05 -0.74 11.88
C VAL A 171 10.62 -1.23 11.64
N GLY A 172 10.17 -2.26 12.37
CA GLY A 172 8.81 -2.78 12.24
C GLY A 172 7.74 -1.72 12.54
N ALA A 173 7.96 -0.94 13.61
CA ALA A 173 7.06 0.14 13.98
C ALA A 173 7.02 1.26 12.94
N LEU A 174 8.17 1.65 12.39
CA LEU A 174 8.26 2.67 11.34
C LEU A 174 7.57 2.20 10.04
N LEU A 175 7.78 0.95 9.65
CA LEU A 175 7.11 0.36 8.47
C LEU A 175 5.59 0.45 8.60
N ILE A 176 5.02 0.09 9.76
CA ILE A 176 3.58 0.23 10.01
C ILE A 176 3.14 1.69 10.07
N ALA A 177 3.92 2.57 10.70
CA ALA A 177 3.57 3.99 10.84
C ALA A 177 3.53 4.73 9.50
N VAL A 178 4.41 4.38 8.56
CA VAL A 178 4.44 4.96 7.20
C VAL A 178 3.48 4.26 6.24
N TRP A 179 3.08 3.02 6.54
CA TRP A 179 2.18 2.22 5.70
C TRP A 179 0.90 2.93 5.22
N PRO A 180 0.22 3.78 6.01
CA PRO A 180 -0.95 4.53 5.53
C PRO A 180 -0.68 5.32 4.25
N ILE A 181 0.50 5.91 4.10
CA ILE A 181 0.86 6.65 2.88
C ILE A 181 0.90 5.74 1.65
N LEU A 182 1.35 4.50 1.84
CA LEU A 182 1.46 3.53 0.76
C LEU A 182 0.10 2.99 0.29
N VAL A 183 -0.98 3.19 1.04
CA VAL A 183 -2.34 2.77 0.64
C VAL A 183 -3.14 3.88 -0.05
N ILE A 184 -2.61 5.10 -0.17
CA ILE A 184 -3.32 6.24 -0.75
C ILE A 184 -3.78 5.93 -2.18
N SER A 185 -5.07 6.00 -2.47
CA SER A 185 -5.63 5.85 -3.82
C SER A 185 -6.21 7.17 -4.31
N ARG A 186 -6.09 7.41 -5.62
CA ARG A 186 -6.68 8.57 -6.31
C ARG A 186 -8.00 8.24 -7.01
N GLU A 187 -8.45 6.98 -6.89
CA GLU A 187 -9.71 6.56 -7.49
C GLU A 187 -10.90 7.23 -6.79
N PRO A 188 -11.92 7.71 -7.53
CA PRO A 188 -13.12 8.32 -6.94
C PRO A 188 -13.85 7.38 -5.97
N ASP A 189 -13.85 6.08 -6.30
CA ASP A 189 -14.51 5.02 -5.53
C ASP A 189 -13.55 4.38 -4.51
N ALA A 190 -12.43 5.04 -4.16
CA ALA A 190 -11.46 4.51 -3.21
C ALA A 190 -12.08 4.32 -1.81
N ALA A 191 -11.70 3.20 -1.17
CA ALA A 191 -12.00 2.91 0.23
C ALA A 191 -11.67 4.10 1.13
N ALA A 192 -12.52 4.38 2.11
CA ALA A 192 -12.39 5.57 2.96
C ALA A 192 -11.01 5.70 3.63
N ALA A 193 -10.44 4.61 4.13
CA ALA A 193 -9.10 4.60 4.72
C ALA A 193 -7.98 4.84 3.69
N CYS A 194 -8.21 4.54 2.41
CA CYS A 194 -7.25 4.78 1.33
C CYS A 194 -7.29 6.22 0.80
N ARG A 195 -8.19 7.09 1.28
CA ARG A 195 -8.25 8.49 0.83
C ARG A 195 -7.08 9.28 1.40
N ALA A 196 -6.45 10.10 0.57
CA ALA A 196 -5.26 10.89 0.93
C ALA A 196 -5.35 11.61 2.29
N PRO A 197 -6.38 12.43 2.59
CA PRO A 197 -6.42 13.14 3.88
C PRO A 197 -6.50 12.19 5.09
N VAL A 198 -7.26 11.09 4.97
CA VAL A 198 -7.45 10.12 6.06
C VAL A 198 -6.16 9.33 6.29
N ALA A 199 -5.52 8.88 5.22
CA ALA A 199 -4.25 8.15 5.27
C ALA A 199 -3.10 9.02 5.78
N ILE A 200 -3.01 10.28 5.37
CA ILE A 200 -2.00 11.22 5.87
C ILE A 200 -2.21 11.48 7.36
N ALA A 201 -3.44 11.72 7.80
CA ALA A 201 -3.76 11.90 9.21
C ALA A 201 -3.38 10.65 10.03
N ALA A 202 -3.71 9.45 9.54
CA ALA A 202 -3.34 8.20 10.19
C ALA A 202 -1.82 8.02 10.30
N ALA A 203 -1.07 8.30 9.22
CA ALA A 203 0.39 8.26 9.26
C ALA A 203 0.97 9.27 10.26
N ALA A 204 0.46 10.50 10.27
CA ALA A 204 0.90 11.54 11.20
C ALA A 204 0.66 11.13 12.66
N VAL A 205 -0.52 10.56 12.97
CA VAL A 205 -0.83 10.05 14.32
C VAL A 205 0.11 8.91 14.70
N LEU A 206 0.28 7.89 13.84
CA LEU A 206 1.15 6.74 14.13
C LEU A 206 2.62 7.15 14.28
N LEU A 207 3.11 8.06 13.45
CA LEU A 207 4.47 8.61 13.55
C LEU A 207 4.63 9.49 14.80
N GLY A 208 3.62 10.27 15.18
CA GLY A 208 3.62 11.04 16.42
C GLY A 208 3.69 10.14 17.66
N LEU A 209 2.90 9.07 17.70
CA LEU A 209 2.95 8.06 18.76
C LEU A 209 4.31 7.34 18.81
N LEU A 210 4.88 7.02 17.65
CA LEU A 210 6.20 6.41 17.56
C LEU A 210 7.31 7.38 18.04
N GLY A 211 7.21 8.66 17.67
CA GLY A 211 8.11 9.71 18.15
C GLY A 211 8.01 9.91 19.67
N TRP A 212 6.79 9.86 20.21
CA TRP A 212 6.58 9.91 21.66
C TRP A 212 7.20 8.71 22.38
N LEU A 213 7.03 7.49 21.85
CA LEU A 213 7.69 6.30 22.38
C LEU A 213 9.23 6.43 22.32
N ALA A 214 9.78 6.92 21.20
CA ALA A 214 11.22 7.13 21.06
C ALA A 214 11.75 8.14 22.08
N GLY A 215 11.06 9.27 22.27
CA GLY A 215 11.41 10.27 23.29
C GLY A 215 11.36 9.69 24.70
N ALA A 216 10.27 8.98 25.04
CA ALA A 216 10.14 8.33 26.35
C ALA A 216 11.25 7.29 26.61
N ALA A 217 11.74 6.61 25.57
CA ALA A 217 12.82 5.63 25.67
C ALA A 217 14.20 6.30 25.84
N ILE A 218 14.46 7.42 25.16
CA ILE A 218 15.72 8.17 25.27
C ILE A 218 15.86 8.80 26.65
N ASP A 219 14.78 9.40 27.14
CA ASP A 219 14.84 10.20 28.36
C ASP A 219 14.59 9.37 29.64
N GLY A 220 14.23 8.08 29.51
CA GLY A 220 14.04 7.16 30.65
C GLY A 220 12.81 7.47 31.54
N TRP A 221 11.72 7.99 30.96
CA TRP A 221 10.57 8.48 31.73
C TRP A 221 9.79 7.36 32.42
N SER A 222 9.13 7.72 33.53
CA SER A 222 8.21 6.84 34.28
C SER A 222 6.99 6.34 33.48
N LEU A 223 6.76 6.87 32.27
CA LEU A 223 5.64 6.55 31.39
C LEU A 223 6.05 5.75 30.14
N LEU A 224 7.26 5.21 30.06
CA LEU A 224 7.73 4.41 28.92
C LEU A 224 6.78 3.25 28.58
N GLY A 225 6.29 2.53 29.59
CA GLY A 225 5.35 1.44 29.42
C GLY A 225 3.98 1.88 28.90
N LEU A 226 3.54 3.10 29.20
CA LEU A 226 2.31 3.68 28.65
C LEU A 226 2.51 4.06 27.18
N ALA A 227 3.59 4.77 26.86
CA ALA A 227 3.88 5.20 25.49
C ALA A 227 3.96 4.00 24.53
N GLU A 228 4.63 2.92 24.96
CA GLU A 228 4.75 1.71 24.16
C GLU A 228 3.38 1.04 23.93
N ARG A 229 2.56 0.91 24.97
CA ARG A 229 1.21 0.34 24.83
C ARG A 229 0.36 1.12 23.85
N VAL A 230 0.29 2.44 24.02
CA VAL A 230 -0.53 3.28 23.13
C VAL A 230 -0.05 3.15 21.68
N CYS A 231 1.26 3.15 21.45
CA CYS A 231 1.83 2.94 20.12
C CYS A 231 1.49 1.55 19.55
N VAL A 232 1.78 0.48 20.29
CA VAL A 232 1.58 -0.92 19.88
C VAL A 232 0.10 -1.23 19.62
N PHE A 233 -0.82 -0.71 20.44
CA PHE A 233 -2.26 -0.92 20.24
C PHE A 233 -2.84 -0.09 19.09
N ALA A 234 -2.28 1.10 18.80
CA ALA A 234 -2.75 1.95 17.71
C ALA A 234 -2.35 1.42 16.32
N GLN A 235 -1.16 0.85 16.20
CA GLN A 235 -0.59 0.35 14.94
C GLN A 235 -1.50 -0.64 14.15
N PRO A 236 -2.07 -1.70 14.75
CA PRO A 236 -2.88 -2.67 14.03
C PRO A 236 -4.29 -2.16 13.65
N VAL A 237 -4.75 -1.06 14.25
CA VAL A 237 -6.07 -0.46 13.94
C VAL A 237 -6.14 -0.06 12.47
N TRP A 238 -5.04 0.43 11.91
CA TRP A 238 -5.06 0.96 10.56
C TRP A 238 -5.12 -0.12 9.45
N PRO A 239 -4.32 -1.22 9.49
CA PRO A 239 -4.54 -2.37 8.61
C PRO A 239 -5.98 -2.93 8.67
N LEU A 240 -6.58 -2.96 9.87
CA LEU A 240 -7.98 -3.35 10.06
C LEU A 240 -8.95 -2.36 9.38
N ALA A 241 -8.77 -1.05 9.58
CA ALA A 241 -9.59 -0.03 8.93
C ALA A 241 -9.52 -0.11 7.40
N VAL A 242 -8.34 -0.36 6.83
CA VAL A 242 -8.16 -0.56 5.38
C VAL A 242 -8.88 -1.83 4.92
N ALA A 243 -8.76 -2.95 5.64
CA ALA A 243 -9.46 -4.19 5.31
C ALA A 243 -10.99 -4.03 5.31
N ILE A 244 -11.55 -3.38 6.35
CA ILE A 244 -13.00 -3.12 6.48
C ILE A 244 -13.49 -2.22 5.34
N THR A 245 -12.85 -1.06 5.18
CA THR A 245 -13.31 -0.06 4.21
C THR A 245 -13.15 -0.54 2.78
N SER A 246 -12.10 -1.32 2.48
CA SER A 246 -11.90 -1.90 1.15
C SER A 246 -12.91 -3.02 0.84
N ARG A 247 -13.32 -3.80 1.84
CA ARG A 247 -14.40 -4.78 1.69
C ARG A 247 -15.75 -4.10 1.47
N ALA A 248 -16.03 -3.00 2.20
CA ALA A 248 -17.27 -2.23 2.06
C ALA A 248 -17.39 -1.50 0.71
N SER A 249 -16.26 -1.10 0.11
CA SER A 249 -16.24 -0.46 -1.20
C SER A 249 -16.28 -1.44 -2.39
N SER A 250 -16.33 -2.76 -2.14
CA SER A 250 -16.44 -3.76 -3.20
C SER A 250 -17.91 -3.84 -3.68
N PRO A 251 -18.18 -3.71 -5.00
CA PRO A 251 -19.55 -3.80 -5.54
C PRO A 251 -20.21 -5.14 -5.16
N HIS A 252 -21.44 -5.07 -4.66
CA HIS A 252 -22.22 -6.27 -4.38
C HIS A 252 -22.71 -6.89 -5.70
N PRO A 253 -22.53 -8.20 -5.94
CA PRO A 253 -22.91 -8.82 -7.22
C PRO A 253 -24.41 -8.77 -7.54
N GLY A 254 -25.29 -8.39 -6.60
CA GLY A 254 -26.74 -8.42 -6.76
C GLY A 254 -27.42 -7.14 -7.23
N SER A 255 -26.72 -6.02 -7.48
CA SER A 255 -27.36 -4.74 -7.85
C SER A 255 -27.40 -4.45 -9.35
N ALA A 256 -27.23 -5.48 -10.19
CA ALA A 256 -27.21 -5.35 -11.66
C ALA A 256 -28.39 -6.04 -12.37
N GLU A 257 -29.34 -6.62 -11.61
CA GLU A 257 -30.48 -7.39 -12.15
C GLU A 257 -31.86 -6.82 -11.78
N GLU A 258 -31.94 -5.60 -11.21
CA GLU A 258 -33.20 -4.83 -11.10
C GLU A 258 -33.23 -3.69 -12.12
#